data_AF-A0A250WSG4-F1
#
_entry.id   AF-A0A250WSG4-F1
#
_cell.length_a   1.000
_cell.length_b   1.000
_cell.length_c   1.000
_cell.angle_alpha   90.00
_cell.angle_beta   90.00
_cell.angle_gamma   90.00
#
_symmetry.space_group_name_H-M   'P 1'
#
loop_
_entity.id
_entity.type
_entity.pdbx_description
1 polymer ?
#
loop_
_entity_poly.entity_id
_entity_poly.type
_entity_poly.pdbx_seq_one_letter_code
_entity_poly.pdbx_strand_id
1 'polypeptide(L)'
;MALSVTEEQAISICASHAFARKLSTNSPYRDFTELIEAARHIWWRDIGPSEWLAAFAAHPRIGESKAAVEKSEEFAAFSRSEQETAAQTTDSEVSKELQHWNKLYFDKFGFIFIIFAKGRSSPEILSCLKERFQRLPYEELQSCK
;
A
#
# COMPACT_ATOMS: atom_id res chain seq x y z
N MET A 1 -13.02 17.24 -19.00
CA MET A 1 -14.27 16.86 -18.30
C MET A 1 -13.93 16.72 -16.84
N ALA A 2 -14.79 17.20 -15.95
CA ALA A 2 -14.58 17.05 -14.51
C ALA A 2 -14.63 15.56 -14.12
N LEU A 3 -13.75 15.16 -13.20
CA LEU A 3 -13.62 13.81 -12.68
C LEU A 3 -14.44 13.67 -11.40
N SER A 4 -15.44 12.79 -11.43
CA SER A 4 -16.19 12.40 -10.25
C SER A 4 -15.58 11.15 -9.63
N VAL A 5 -15.42 11.13 -8.31
CA VAL A 5 -14.87 10.00 -7.55
C VAL A 5 -15.88 9.65 -6.45
N THR A 6 -16.39 8.42 -6.46
CA THR A 6 -17.26 7.94 -5.38
C THR A 6 -16.44 7.38 -4.21
N GLU A 7 -17.06 7.26 -3.03
CA GLU A 7 -16.38 6.67 -1.86
C GLU A 7 -16.03 5.20 -2.14
N GLU A 8 -16.90 4.45 -2.80
CA GLU A 8 -16.64 3.05 -3.18
C GLU A 8 -15.42 2.91 -4.09
N GLN A 9 -15.29 3.79 -5.09
CA GLN A 9 -14.12 3.81 -5.99
C GLN A 9 -12.83 4.14 -5.25
N ALA A 10 -12.87 5.05 -4.28
CA ALA A 10 -11.70 5.40 -3.51
C ALA A 10 -11.30 4.29 -2.50
N ILE A 11 -12.29 3.62 -1.89
CA ILE A 11 -12.07 2.47 -1.01
C ILE A 11 -11.41 1.32 -1.77
N SER A 12 -11.84 1.04 -3.00
CA SER A 12 -11.29 -0.07 -3.80
C SER A 12 -9.83 0.13 -4.23
N ILE A 13 -9.23 1.30 -3.98
CA ILE A 13 -7.84 1.61 -4.32
C ILE A 13 -6.95 1.67 -3.07
N CYS A 14 -7.41 2.33 -2.01
CA CYS A 14 -6.56 2.65 -0.84
C CYS A 14 -7.02 1.96 0.45
N ALA A 15 -8.22 1.38 0.48
CA ALA A 15 -8.86 0.75 1.63
C ALA A 15 -8.96 1.61 2.92
N SER A 16 -8.52 2.88 2.90
CA SER A 16 -8.79 3.86 3.95
C SER A 16 -10.14 4.52 3.75
N HIS A 17 -11.06 4.27 4.68
CA HIS A 17 -12.38 4.91 4.69
C HIS A 17 -12.30 6.41 4.91
N ALA A 18 -11.41 6.89 5.79
CA ALA A 18 -11.26 8.33 6.04
C ALA A 18 -10.73 9.07 4.79
N PHE A 19 -9.76 8.48 4.09
CA PHE A 19 -9.27 8.99 2.81
C PHE A 19 -10.39 9.01 1.77
N ALA A 20 -11.07 7.89 1.59
CA ALA A 20 -12.11 7.73 0.58
C ALA A 20 -13.27 8.71 0.76
N ARG A 21 -13.76 8.87 2.00
CA ARG A 21 -14.83 9.83 2.32
C ARG A 21 -14.43 11.27 2.02
N LYS A 22 -13.21 11.67 2.38
CA LYS A 22 -12.72 13.03 2.10
C LYS A 22 -12.56 13.25 0.60
N LEU A 23 -12.02 12.27 -0.12
CA LEU A 23 -11.80 12.35 -1.57
C LEU A 23 -13.13 12.43 -2.33
N SER A 24 -14.16 11.68 -1.91
CA SER A 24 -15.49 11.73 -2.53
C SER A 24 -16.26 13.00 -2.18
N THR A 25 -16.14 13.51 -0.94
CA THR A 25 -16.80 14.75 -0.51
C THR A 25 -16.26 15.98 -1.25
N ASN A 26 -14.97 15.98 -1.61
CA ASN A 26 -14.34 17.06 -2.37
C ASN A 26 -14.55 16.95 -3.89
N SER A 27 -15.26 15.92 -4.35
CA SER A 27 -15.60 15.71 -5.76
C SER A 27 -16.71 16.68 -6.22
N PRO A 28 -16.78 17.10 -7.50
CA PRO A 28 -15.92 16.73 -8.63
C PRO A 28 -14.62 17.56 -8.73
N TYR A 29 -13.59 16.95 -9.31
CA TYR A 29 -12.31 17.59 -9.62
C TYR A 29 -12.28 18.05 -11.08
N ARG A 30 -11.63 19.17 -11.38
CA ARG A 30 -11.49 19.73 -12.73
C ARG A 30 -10.75 18.79 -13.67
N ASP A 31 -9.67 18.19 -13.19
CA ASP A 31 -8.75 17.34 -13.95
C ASP A 31 -7.96 16.38 -13.02
N PHE A 32 -7.13 15.52 -13.61
CA PHE A 32 -6.31 14.56 -12.87
C PHE A 32 -5.26 15.22 -11.97
N THR A 33 -4.75 16.40 -12.36
CA THR A 33 -3.76 17.12 -11.56
C THR A 33 -4.38 17.55 -10.25
N GLU A 34 -5.56 18.17 -10.30
CA GLU A 34 -6.29 18.58 -9.10
C GLU A 34 -6.66 17.38 -8.21
N LEU A 35 -7.10 16.27 -8.81
CA LEU A 35 -7.38 15.04 -8.07
C LEU A 35 -6.15 14.51 -7.32
N ILE A 36 -4.98 14.46 -7.98
CA ILE A 36 -3.73 13.98 -7.37
C ILE A 36 -3.26 14.93 -6.26
N GLU A 37 -3.36 16.24 -6.48
CA GLU A 37 -3.03 17.25 -5.47
C GLU A 37 -3.92 17.14 -4.24
N ALA A 38 -5.24 17.01 -4.45
CA ALA A 38 -6.20 16.81 -3.37
C ALA A 38 -5.94 15.50 -2.62
N ALA A 39 -5.70 14.39 -3.33
CA ALA A 39 -5.35 13.12 -2.71
C ALA A 39 -4.09 13.20 -1.84
N ARG A 40 -3.02 13.85 -2.34
CA ARG A 40 -1.79 14.06 -1.56
C ARG A 40 -2.04 14.94 -0.33
N HIS A 41 -2.82 16.01 -0.48
CA HIS A 41 -3.19 16.88 0.64
C HIS A 41 -3.93 16.08 1.71
N ILE A 42 -4.97 15.35 1.30
CA ILE A 42 -5.78 14.54 2.22
C ILE A 42 -4.91 13.54 2.95
N TRP A 43 -4.11 12.76 2.23
CA TRP A 43 -3.29 11.69 2.80
C TRP A 43 -2.27 12.22 3.81
N TRP A 44 -1.58 13.33 3.51
CA TRP A 44 -0.49 13.83 4.36
C TRP A 44 -0.89 14.87 5.39
N ARG A 45 -2.02 15.55 5.23
CA ARG A 45 -2.42 16.67 6.08
C ARG A 45 -3.75 16.46 6.79
N ASP A 46 -4.71 15.78 6.15
CA ASP A 46 -6.07 15.70 6.68
C ASP A 46 -6.39 14.37 7.37
N ILE A 47 -5.57 13.34 7.13
CA ILE A 47 -5.58 12.07 7.86
C ILE A 47 -4.23 11.84 8.53
N GLY A 48 -4.19 10.92 9.49
CA GLY A 48 -3.00 10.68 10.30
C GLY A 48 -2.59 9.21 10.37
N PRO A 49 -1.55 8.91 11.16
CA PRO A 49 -0.97 7.58 11.30
C PRO A 49 -1.95 6.43 11.50
N SER A 50 -3.01 6.62 12.31
CA SER A 50 -4.01 5.57 12.54
C SER A 50 -4.72 5.14 11.25
N GLU A 51 -5.05 6.10 10.38
CA GLU A 51 -5.72 5.84 9.10
C GLU A 51 -4.76 5.22 8.09
N TRP A 52 -3.48 5.61 8.11
CA TRP A 52 -2.44 4.99 7.28
C TRP A 52 -2.25 3.53 7.67
N LEU A 53 -2.15 3.24 8.97
CA LEU A 53 -1.99 1.88 9.48
C LEU A 53 -3.19 0.99 9.14
N ALA A 54 -4.41 1.55 9.20
CA ALA A 54 -5.62 0.84 8.79
C ALA A 54 -5.62 0.52 7.29
N ALA A 55 -5.18 1.46 6.44
CA ALA A 55 -4.96 1.19 5.03
C ALA A 55 -3.89 0.11 4.82
N PHE A 56 -2.74 0.20 5.47
CA PHE A 56 -1.66 -0.78 5.31
C PHE A 56 -2.13 -2.19 5.69
N ALA A 57 -2.86 -2.35 6.79
CA ALA A 57 -3.40 -3.63 7.23
C ALA A 57 -4.39 -4.28 6.23
N ALA A 58 -4.92 -3.51 5.29
CA ALA A 58 -5.80 -4.03 4.24
C ALA A 58 -5.04 -4.76 3.12
N HIS A 59 -3.73 -4.53 2.97
CA HIS A 59 -2.94 -5.15 1.91
C HIS A 59 -2.40 -6.52 2.34
N PRO A 60 -2.22 -7.46 1.40
CA PRO A 60 -1.42 -8.65 1.64
C PRO A 60 0.05 -8.27 1.86
N ARG A 61 0.78 -9.09 2.61
CA ARG A 61 2.24 -8.95 2.66
C ARG A 61 2.83 -9.30 1.30
N ILE A 62 4.01 -8.77 1.00
CA ILE A 62 4.74 -9.17 -0.21
C ILE A 62 5.03 -10.67 -0.17
N GLY A 63 4.64 -11.38 -1.23
CA GLY A 63 4.74 -12.84 -1.35
C GLY A 63 3.50 -13.60 -0.85
N GLU A 64 2.49 -12.91 -0.29
CA GLU A 64 1.20 -13.48 0.09
C GLU A 64 0.11 -13.05 -0.91
N SER A 65 -0.84 -13.94 -1.19
CA SER A 65 -1.98 -13.66 -2.08
C SER A 65 -3.23 -13.17 -1.35
N LYS A 66 -3.23 -13.22 -0.01
CA LYS A 66 -4.37 -12.87 0.84
C LYS A 66 -3.95 -11.90 1.93
N ALA A 67 -4.75 -10.87 2.15
CA ALA A 67 -4.60 -9.98 3.29
C ALA A 67 -5.15 -10.63 4.57
N ALA A 68 -4.78 -10.08 5.72
CA ALA A 68 -5.32 -10.51 7.02
C ALA A 68 -6.79 -10.11 7.22
N VAL A 69 -7.28 -9.13 6.45
CA VAL A 69 -8.65 -8.62 6.49
C VAL A 69 -9.35 -8.99 5.19
N GLU A 70 -10.62 -9.39 5.25
CA GLU A 70 -11.43 -9.63 4.04
C GLU A 70 -11.57 -8.35 3.20
N LYS A 71 -11.50 -8.49 1.87
CA LYS A 71 -11.57 -7.39 0.91
C LYS A 71 -12.43 -7.78 -0.28
N SER A 72 -12.80 -6.79 -1.08
CA SER A 72 -13.42 -7.05 -2.37
C SER A 72 -12.47 -7.85 -3.26
N GLU A 73 -13.03 -8.70 -4.12
CA GLU A 73 -12.25 -9.48 -5.08
C GLU A 73 -11.45 -8.57 -6.02
N GLU A 74 -11.97 -7.37 -6.34
CA GLU A 74 -11.29 -6.37 -7.16
C GLU A 74 -9.99 -5.86 -6.52
N PHE A 75 -10.02 -5.53 -5.22
CA PHE A 75 -8.82 -5.07 -4.51
C PHE A 75 -7.78 -6.19 -4.40
N ALA A 76 -8.24 -7.43 -4.12
CA ALA A 76 -7.36 -8.58 -4.08
C ALA A 76 -6.74 -8.88 -5.47
N ALA A 77 -7.52 -8.79 -6.54
CA ALA A 77 -7.05 -8.95 -7.91
C ALA A 77 -6.03 -7.88 -8.30
N PHE A 78 -6.28 -6.62 -7.91
CA PHE A 78 -5.35 -5.52 -8.12
C PHE A 78 -4.01 -5.79 -7.44
N SER A 79 -4.02 -6.13 -6.15
CA SER A 79 -2.78 -6.42 -5.40
C SER A 79 -2.02 -7.63 -5.97
N ARG A 80 -2.72 -8.68 -6.41
CA ARG A 80 -2.09 -9.82 -7.10
C ARG A 80 -1.41 -9.38 -8.40
N SER A 81 -2.04 -8.51 -9.18
CA SER A 81 -1.46 -7.99 -10.42
C SER A 81 -0.21 -7.14 -10.19
N GLU A 82 -0.18 -6.37 -9.09
CA GLU A 82 1.00 -5.57 -8.74
C GLU A 82 2.20 -6.44 -8.35
N GLN A 83 1.96 -7.61 -7.78
CA GLN A 83 3.01 -8.55 -7.36
C GLN A 83 3.40 -9.58 -8.43
N GLU A 84 2.84 -9.51 -9.64
CA GLU A 84 3.05 -10.54 -10.66
C GLU A 84 4.54 -10.72 -11.04
N THR A 85 5.25 -9.62 -11.28
CA THR A 85 6.69 -9.66 -11.59
C THR A 85 7.51 -10.26 -10.44
N ALA A 86 7.16 -9.92 -9.20
CA ALA A 86 7.79 -10.48 -8.02
C ALA A 86 7.54 -11.99 -7.96
N ALA A 87 6.29 -12.43 -8.12
CA ALA A 87 5.92 -13.84 -8.11
C ALA A 87 6.69 -14.67 -9.18
N GLN A 88 6.85 -14.13 -10.40
CA GLN A 88 7.58 -14.79 -11.49
C GLN A 88 9.09 -14.89 -11.25
N THR A 89 9.65 -13.99 -10.44
CA THR A 89 11.10 -13.91 -10.16
C THR A 89 11.48 -14.47 -8.79
N THR A 90 10.52 -15.11 -8.11
CA THR A 90 10.73 -15.69 -6.77
C THR A 90 11.28 -17.11 -6.89
N ASP A 91 12.46 -17.35 -6.33
CA ASP A 91 12.95 -18.69 -6.03
C ASP A 91 12.65 -19.11 -4.58
N SER A 92 12.96 -20.37 -4.23
CA SER A 92 12.67 -20.91 -2.89
C SER A 92 13.44 -20.21 -1.77
N GLU A 93 14.65 -19.71 -2.03
CA GLU A 93 15.47 -19.06 -1.01
C GLU A 93 15.02 -17.61 -0.80
N VAL A 94 14.77 -16.87 -1.88
CA VAL A 94 14.20 -15.52 -1.83
C VAL A 94 12.82 -15.53 -1.16
N SER A 95 12.00 -16.55 -1.40
CA SER A 95 10.70 -16.70 -0.73
C SER A 95 10.83 -16.86 0.79
N LYS A 96 11.75 -17.73 1.25
CA LYS A 96 12.01 -17.92 2.69
C LYS A 96 12.57 -16.65 3.33
N GLU A 97 13.48 -15.96 2.64
CA GLU A 97 14.02 -14.70 3.12
C GLU A 97 12.94 -13.63 3.21
N LEU A 98 12.09 -13.47 2.19
CA LEU A 98 10.98 -12.52 2.22
C LEU A 98 10.04 -12.80 3.39
N GLN A 99 9.69 -14.06 3.66
CA GLN A 99 8.87 -14.41 4.82
C GLN A 99 9.55 -14.05 6.15
N HIS A 100 10.84 -14.39 6.28
CA HIS A 100 11.62 -14.07 7.47
C HIS A 100 11.70 -12.56 7.71
N TRP A 101 12.03 -11.79 6.68
CA TRP A 101 12.17 -10.33 6.79
C TRP A 101 10.84 -9.61 6.95
N ASN A 102 9.74 -10.09 6.34
CA ASN A 102 8.41 -9.57 6.60
C ASN A 102 8.02 -9.73 8.08
N LYS A 103 8.38 -10.86 8.70
CA LYS A 103 8.16 -11.08 10.14
C LYS A 103 8.98 -10.10 10.98
N LEU A 104 10.29 -10.01 10.73
CA LEU A 104 11.16 -9.05 11.44
C LEU A 104 10.68 -7.61 11.29
N TYR A 105 10.26 -7.23 10.08
CA TYR A 105 9.73 -5.91 9.79
C TYR A 105 8.48 -5.63 10.63
N PHE A 106 7.52 -6.56 10.66
CA PHE A 106 6.30 -6.41 11.46
C PHE A 106 6.62 -6.34 12.97
N ASP A 107 7.53 -7.18 13.45
CA ASP A 107 7.93 -7.21 14.86
C ASP A 107 8.62 -5.88 15.28
N LYS A 108 9.39 -5.24 14.39
CA LYS A 108 10.06 -3.96 14.64
C LYS A 108 9.10 -2.76 14.55
N PHE A 109 8.30 -2.69 13.49
CA PHE A 109 7.54 -1.47 13.16
C PHE A 109 6.07 -1.53 13.59
N GLY A 110 5.51 -2.72 13.82
CA GLY A 110 4.11 -2.93 14.18
C GLY A 110 3.13 -2.86 12.99
N PHE A 111 3.63 -2.80 11.76
CA PHE A 111 2.82 -2.81 10.53
C PHE A 111 3.54 -3.57 9.41
N ILE A 112 2.80 -3.93 8.36
CA ILE A 112 3.35 -4.69 7.23
C ILE A 112 4.22 -3.81 6.32
N PHE A 113 5.12 -4.43 5.57
CA PHE A 113 5.93 -3.72 4.59
C PHE A 113 5.08 -3.34 3.37
N ILE A 114 5.02 -2.04 3.06
CA ILE A 114 4.31 -1.48 1.91
C ILE A 114 5.32 -0.90 0.92
N ILE A 115 5.19 -1.30 -0.35
CA ILE A 115 5.99 -0.80 -1.48
C ILE A 115 5.14 -0.88 -2.75
N PHE A 116 5.38 0.03 -3.70
CA PHE A 116 4.84 -0.11 -5.05
C PHE A 116 5.46 -1.34 -5.73
N ALA A 117 4.75 -2.48 -5.77
CA ALA A 117 5.34 -3.75 -6.23
C ALA A 117 5.43 -3.87 -7.77
N LYS A 118 4.57 -3.16 -8.50
CA LYS A 118 4.44 -3.29 -9.96
C LYS A 118 5.77 -3.09 -10.67
N GLY A 119 6.16 -4.11 -11.44
CA GLY A 119 7.40 -4.12 -12.24
C GLY A 119 8.68 -4.38 -11.45
N ARG A 120 8.61 -4.62 -10.12
CA ARG A 120 9.76 -5.01 -9.31
C ARG A 120 9.87 -6.53 -9.19
N SER A 121 11.09 -7.03 -9.25
CA SER A 121 11.42 -8.43 -8.97
C SER A 121 11.46 -8.70 -7.46
N SER A 122 11.32 -9.96 -7.06
CA SER A 122 11.39 -10.35 -5.65
C SER A 122 12.73 -10.02 -4.98
N PRO A 123 13.90 -10.23 -5.63
CA PRO A 123 15.18 -9.80 -5.08
C PRO A 123 15.30 -8.29 -4.86
N GLU A 124 14.75 -7.46 -5.77
CA GLU A 124 14.72 -6.01 -5.60
C GLU A 124 13.85 -5.62 -4.40
N ILE A 125 12.67 -6.22 -4.26
CA ILE A 125 11.79 -5.96 -3.12
C ILE A 125 12.46 -6.38 -1.81
N LEU A 126 13.11 -7.55 -1.78
CA LEU A 126 13.86 -8.03 -0.62
C LEU A 126 15.02 -7.09 -0.25
N SER A 127 15.73 -6.54 -1.23
CA SER A 127 16.76 -5.53 -1.00
C SER A 127 16.18 -4.26 -0.37
N CYS A 128 15.08 -3.73 -0.93
CA CYS A 128 14.39 -2.57 -0.38
C CYS A 128 13.87 -2.83 1.04
N LEU A 129 13.34 -4.02 1.32
CA LEU A 129 12.87 -4.43 2.64
C LEU A 129 14.02 -4.37 3.67
N LYS A 130 15.20 -4.93 3.33
CA LYS A 130 16.40 -4.92 4.19
C LYS A 130 16.95 -3.52 4.41
N GLU A 131 16.97 -2.68 3.38
CA GLU A 131 17.42 -1.29 3.47
C GLU A 131 16.50 -0.48 4.39
N ARG A 132 15.19 -0.54 4.14
CA ARG A 132 14.17 0.18 4.90
C ARG A 132 14.07 -0.31 6.34
N PHE A 133 14.39 -1.59 6.58
CA PHE A 133 14.50 -2.12 7.93
C PHE A 133 15.52 -1.38 8.81
N GLN A 134 16.53 -0.71 8.25
CA GLN A 134 17.51 0.05 9.04
C GLN A 134 16.96 1.39 9.57
N ARG A 135 15.82 1.86 9.06
CA ARG A 135 15.24 3.16 9.44
C ARG A 135 14.64 3.17 10.85
N LEU A 136 14.45 4.38 11.36
CA LEU A 136 13.67 4.61 12.57
C LEU A 136 12.16 4.48 12.27
N PRO A 137 11.33 4.05 13.23
CA PRO A 137 9.90 3.83 12.98
C PRO A 137 9.15 5.03 12.39
N TYR A 138 9.47 6.25 12.83
CA TYR A 138 8.82 7.46 12.32
C TYR A 138 9.24 7.78 10.88
N GLU A 139 10.50 7.51 10.51
CA GLU A 139 11.00 7.73 9.15
C GLU A 139 10.34 6.75 8.19
N GLU A 140 10.22 5.49 8.62
CA GLU A 140 9.63 4.45 7.80
C GLU A 140 8.14 4.70 7.55
N LEU A 141 7.41 5.13 8.57
CA LEU A 141 5.99 5.49 8.44
C LEU A 141 5.75 6.62 7.43
N GLN A 142 6.66 7.60 7.36
CA GLN A 142 6.60 8.71 6.39
C GLN A 142 7.13 8.35 4.99
N SER A 143 7.78 7.19 4.85
CA SER A 143 8.37 6.74 3.60
C SER A 143 7.41 5.97 2.70
N CYS A 144 6.27 5.54 3.24
CA CYS A 144 5.16 4.95 2.49
C CYS A 144 4.47 6.03 1.63
N LYS A 145 5.15 6.47 0.58
CA LYS A 145 4.68 7.43 -0.44
C LYS A 145 4.15 6.74 -1.67
#